data_AF-A0AA43F0M5-F1
#
_entry.id   AF-A0AA43F0M5-F1
#
_cell.length_a   1.000
_cell.length_b   1.000
_cell.length_c   1.000
_cell.angle_alpha   90.00
_cell.angle_beta   90.00
_cell.angle_gamma   90.00
#
_symmetry.space_group_name_H-M   'P 1'
#
loop_
_entity.id
_entity.type
_entity.pdbx_description
1 polymer ?
#
loop_
_entity_poly.entity_id
_entity_poly.type
_entity_poly.pdbx_seq_one_letter_code
_entity_poly.pdbx_strand_id
1 'polypeptide(L)' 'MNAAERIRLTEFSHGGGCGCKIAPALLSEILASTPIRGLPRDLLVGTETADDAAVYRLNDSQALVATTDFFTP' A
#
# COMPACT_ATOMS: atom_id res chain seq x y z
N MET A 1 24.83 36.80 -6.17
CA MET A 1 23.77 35.99 -5.53
C MET A 1 23.48 34.86 -6.49
N ASN A 2 24.00 33.66 -6.24
CA ASN A 2 23.74 32.51 -7.10
C ASN A 2 22.32 32.03 -6.83
N ALA A 3 21.51 31.93 -7.89
CA ALA A 3 20.24 31.22 -7.81
C ALA A 3 20.53 29.80 -7.32
N ALA A 4 19.81 29.34 -6.29
CA ALA A 4 19.93 27.97 -5.82
C ALA A 4 19.79 27.02 -7.02
N GLU A 5 20.75 26.10 -7.15
CA GLU A 5 20.77 25.11 -8.22
C GLU A 5 19.43 24.34 -8.21
N ARG A 6 18.78 24.22 -9.38
CA ARG A 6 17.46 23.59 -9.46
C ARG A 6 17.60 22.09 -9.22
N ILE A 7 17.23 21.63 -8.02
CA ILE A 7 17.18 20.22 -7.66
C ILE A 7 16.02 19.54 -8.43
N ARG A 8 16.29 18.43 -9.12
CA ARG A 8 15.24 17.60 -9.72
C ARG A 8 14.92 16.43 -8.80
N LEU A 9 13.68 16.36 -8.31
CA LEU A 9 13.26 15.30 -7.39
C LEU A 9 13.44 13.88 -7.96
N THR A 10 13.29 13.74 -9.27
CA THR A 10 13.48 12.47 -9.99
C THR A 10 14.91 11.94 -9.94
N GLU A 11 15.91 12.77 -9.62
CA GLU A 11 17.30 12.32 -9.41
C GLU A 11 17.45 11.45 -8.17
N PHE A 12 16.47 11.48 -7.25
CA PHE A 12 16.42 10.63 -6.07
C PHE A 12 15.60 9.34 -6.27
N SER A 13 15.08 9.12 -7.48
CA SER A 13 14.23 7.98 -7.82
C SER A 13 14.96 7.06 -8.82
N HIS A 14 15.40 5.89 -8.33
CA HIS A 14 16.18 4.93 -9.11
C HIS A 14 15.36 4.15 -10.16
N GLY A 15 14.03 4.26 -10.10
CA GLY A 15 13.09 3.69 -11.06
C GLY A 15 11.88 4.62 -11.19
N GLY A 16 11.36 4.74 -12.41
CA GLY A 16 10.18 5.56 -12.70
C GLY A 16 9.08 4.72 -13.37
N GLY A 17 7.82 5.02 -13.06
CA GLY A 17 6.65 4.42 -13.70
C GLY A 17 6.20 3.10 -13.07
N CYS A 18 5.69 2.17 -13.90
CA CYS A 18 5.05 0.93 -13.45
C CYS A 18 6.01 -0.03 -12.71
N GLY A 19 7.33 0.17 -12.83
CA GLY A 19 8.35 -0.68 -12.20
C GLY A 19 8.64 -0.36 -10.72
N CYS A 20 8.02 0.66 -10.14
CA CYS A 20 8.28 1.05 -8.74
C CYS A 20 7.51 0.19 -7.73
N LYS A 21 6.52 -0.60 -8.17
CA LYS A 21 5.71 -1.50 -7.33
C LYS A 21 6.16 -2.96 -7.51
N ILE A 22 6.02 -3.76 -6.45
CA ILE A 22 6.17 -5.22 -6.52
C ILE A 22 5.07 -5.78 -7.43
N ALA A 23 5.43 -6.72 -8.32
CA ALA A 23 4.46 -7.36 -9.20
C ALA A 23 3.37 -8.08 -8.39
N PRO A 24 2.09 -8.05 -8.82
CA PRO A 24 0.98 -8.61 -8.04
C PRO A 24 1.18 -10.07 -7.63
N ALA A 25 1.64 -10.92 -8.55
CA ALA A 25 1.86 -12.35 -8.27
C ALA A 25 2.93 -12.58 -7.19
N LEU A 26 4.00 -11.78 -7.20
CA LEU A 26 5.06 -11.86 -6.19
C LEU A 26 4.56 -11.37 -4.82
N LEU A 27 3.76 -10.30 -4.80
CA LEU A 27 3.14 -9.82 -3.56
C LEU A 27 2.20 -10.88 -2.96
N SER A 28 1.38 -11.55 -3.78
CA SER A 28 0.50 -12.64 -3.32
C SER A 28 1.29 -13.79 -2.70
N GLU A 29 2.44 -14.18 -3.28
CA GLU A 29 3.32 -15.21 -2.71
C GLU A 29 3.90 -14.81 -1.36
N ILE A 30 4.38 -13.56 -1.25
CA ILE A 30 4.90 -13.01 0.02
C ILE A 30 3.81 -13.03 1.09
N LEU A 31 2.60 -12.55 0.78
CA LEU A 31 1.47 -12.52 1.73
C LEU A 31 1.03 -13.92 2.15
N ALA A 32 1.02 -14.90 1.25
CA ALA A 32 0.70 -16.29 1.57
C ALA A 32 1.69 -16.93 2.55
N SER A 33 2.96 -16.49 2.54
CA SER A 33 3.99 -16.94 3.49
C SER A 33 3.98 -16.20 4.82
N THR A 34 3.22 -15.10 4.92
CA THR A 34 3.20 -14.24 6.11
C THR A 34 2.35 -14.91 7.20
N PRO A 35 2.78 -14.91 8.48
CA PRO A 35 2.05 -15.54 9.58
C PRO A 35 0.84 -14.69 10.02
N ILE A 36 -0.06 -14.36 9.11
CA ILE A 36 -1.35 -13.74 9.43
C ILE A 36 -2.30 -14.86 9.84
N ARG A 37 -2.33 -15.17 11.13
CA ARG A 37 -3.27 -16.15 11.69
C ARG A 37 -4.44 -15.44 12.33
N GLY A 38 -5.65 -15.81 11.90
CA GLY A 38 -6.90 -15.36 12.52
C GLY A 38 -7.15 -13.87 12.30
N LEU A 39 -7.56 -13.50 11.09
CA LEU A 39 -8.05 -12.14 10.85
C LEU A 39 -9.15 -11.80 11.85
N PRO A 40 -9.18 -10.56 12.37
CA PRO A 40 -10.23 -10.12 13.28
C PRO A 40 -11.60 -10.36 12.65
N ARG A 41 -12.57 -10.86 13.44
CA ARG A 41 -13.94 -11.09 12.97
C ARG A 41 -14.59 -9.82 12.39
N ASP A 42 -14.19 -8.67 12.91
CA ASP A 42 -14.73 -7.37 12.50
C ASP A 42 -14.01 -6.78 11.29
N LEU A 43 -12.95 -7.44 10.78
CA LEU A 43 -12.38 -7.10 9.47
C LEU A 43 -13.34 -7.59 8.38
N LEU A 44 -13.91 -6.64 7.64
CA LEU A 44 -14.88 -6.89 6.58
C LEU A 44 -14.22 -7.11 5.23
N VAL A 45 -13.10 -6.40 4.99
CA VAL A 45 -12.26 -6.53 3.80
C VAL A 45 -10.81 -6.55 4.27
N GLY A 46 -10.14 -7.68 4.07
CA GLY A 46 -8.74 -7.91 4.40
C GLY A 46 -7.87 -8.14 3.17
N THR A 47 -6.77 -8.85 3.37
CA THR A 47 -5.78 -9.14 2.31
C THR A 47 -6.22 -10.24 1.34
N GLU A 48 -7.29 -10.94 1.67
CA GLU A 48 -7.83 -12.10 0.95
C GLU A 48 -8.52 -11.76 -0.38
N THR A 49 -9.07 -10.55 -0.52
CA THR A 49 -9.84 -10.14 -1.70
C THR A 49 -9.07 -9.21 -2.65
N ALA A 50 -7.81 -8.86 -2.31
CA ALA A 50 -6.94 -8.00 -3.10
C ALA A 50 -7.56 -6.62 -3.48
N ASP A 51 -8.34 -6.05 -2.55
CA ASP A 51 -8.95 -4.72 -2.68
C ASP A 51 -7.97 -3.57 -2.38
N ASP A 52 -8.36 -2.35 -2.76
CA ASP A 52 -7.56 -1.13 -2.59
C ASP A 52 -7.48 -0.61 -1.14
N ALA A 53 -8.28 -1.14 -0.22
CA ALA A 53 -8.35 -0.70 1.17
C ALA A 53 -8.81 -1.81 2.11
N ALA A 54 -8.38 -1.73 3.37
CA ALA A 54 -8.97 -2.51 4.44
C ALA A 54 -10.26 -1.84 4.92
N VAL A 55 -11.27 -2.66 5.24
CA VAL A 55 -12.53 -2.20 5.83
C VAL A 55 -12.76 -2.92 7.15
N TYR A 56 -12.88 -2.17 8.24
CA TYR A 56 -13.04 -2.70 9.60
C TYR A 56 -14.32 -2.19 10.25
N ARG A 57 -15.18 -3.08 10.73
CA ARG A 57 -16.44 -2.73 11.41
C ARG A 57 -16.15 -2.07 12.77
N LEU A 58 -16.74 -0.91 13.01
CA LEU A 58 -16.69 -0.24 14.32
C LEU A 58 -17.94 -0.55 15.15
N ASN A 59 -19.10 -0.65 14.49
CA ASN A 59 -20.39 -1.03 15.08
C ASN A 59 -21.36 -1.49 13.97
N ASP A 60 -22.64 -1.69 14.30
CA ASP A 60 -23.63 -2.24 13.37
C ASP A 60 -23.91 -1.36 12.14
N SER A 61 -23.64 -0.05 12.22
CA SER A 61 -23.94 0.91 11.15
C SER A 61 -22.71 1.67 10.62
N GLN A 62 -21.52 1.44 11.18
CA GLN A 62 -20.30 2.16 10.81
C GLN A 62 -19.09 1.23 10.65
N ALA A 63 -18.23 1.59 9.68
CA ALA A 63 -16.96 0.93 9.44
C ALA A 63 -15.87 1.97 9.13
N LEU A 64 -14.63 1.64 9.49
CA LEU A 64 -13.42 2.35 9.11
C LEU A 64 -12.92 1.82 7.77
N VAL A 65 -12.69 2.71 6.82
CA VAL A 65 -11.97 2.41 5.58
C VAL A 65 -10.57 3.00 5.71
N ALA A 66 -9.55 2.17 5.56
CA ALA A 66 -8.16 2.59 5.68
C ALA A 66 -7.33 2.02 4.53
N THR A 67 -6.58 2.89 3.87
CA THR A 67 -5.63 2.53 2.82
C THR A 67 -4.35 3.36 2.97
N THR A 68 -3.26 2.86 2.40
CA THR A 68 -1.99 3.56 2.36
C THR A 68 -1.34 3.36 1.00
N ASP A 69 -0.80 4.44 0.45
CA ASP A 69 -0.03 4.44 -0.79
C ASP A 69 1.18 5.35 -0.59
N PHE A 70 2.27 5.00 -1.26
CA PHE A 70 3.46 5.83 -1.34
C PHE A 70 4.04 5.76 -2.75
N PHE A 71 4.74 6.82 -3.13
CA PHE A 71 5.45 6.93 -4.39
C PHE A 71 6.80 7.59 -4.15
N THR A 72 7.74 7.29 -5.02
CA THR A 72 9.05 7.95 -5.01
C THR A 72 8.92 9.37 -5.58
N PRO A 73 9.80 10.31 -5.19
CA PRO A 73 9.80 11.68 -5.71
C PRO A 73 9.99 11.81 -7.24
#